data_AF-A0A8T1F1S6-F1
#
_entry.id   AF-A0A8T1F1S6-F1
#
_cell.length_a   1.000
_cell.length_b   1.000
_cell.length_c   1.000
_cell.angle_alpha   90.00
_cell.angle_beta   90.00
_cell.angle_gamma   90.00
#
_symmetry.space_group_name_H-M   'P 1'
#
loop_
_entity.id
_entity.type
_entity.pdbx_description
1 polymer ?
#
loop_
_entity_poly.entity_id
_entity_poly.type
_entity_poly.pdbx_seq_one_letter_code
_entity_poly.pdbx_strand_id
1 'polypeptide(L)'
;MFVPLWQGPAISDIIFYRKGAPAPSESQLEFQYPRNAMAPHREDVAAVKGSAHRDADEEALQAALQESLEPDFMAEILQSEVQQRRQETARVQIALLQLGTSSKDQNSEEKQREEDSGDDEEAAKTSSYTRVPNAVVAEKPQESEEDEEEEDPNEDHKLLNFADILLIDILKWLDEDTIGSCTCTCKRLLQVARSEVLFETLCRRIFPVQNPRAAAAAARNKFGLRRFPTWFDMFHERPRVRYNGFYWLQVSYYKKPELSMWSEIVPGTILKCIYYRYFSFQRDGTVLYGMLFKAPHEVEAHIRNQRKGVYCGRFYVDKDELVVTVPTNCNEVNFRLKITQRERGKNVKLVLKEHFANSEPDGSGWVNYYDTADEEFYYYRSWNL
;
A
#
# COMPACT_ATOMS: atom_id res chain seq x y z
N MET A 1 17.54 -18.25 24.98
CA MET A 1 16.70 -17.28 24.25
C MET A 1 15.80 -18.08 23.33
N PHE A 2 14.51 -18.21 23.64
CA PHE A 2 13.59 -19.13 22.96
C PHE A 2 12.77 -18.42 21.88
N VAL A 3 12.77 -18.98 20.67
CA VAL A 3 11.81 -18.60 19.61
C VAL A 3 10.60 -19.53 19.72
N PRO A 4 9.37 -19.02 19.93
CA PRO A 4 8.17 -19.86 19.97
C PRO A 4 7.81 -20.35 18.57
N LEU A 5 7.60 -21.67 18.44
CA LEU A 5 7.32 -22.32 17.16
C LEU A 5 5.87 -22.09 16.72
N TRP A 6 5.62 -21.07 15.90
CA TRP A 6 4.30 -20.81 15.33
C TRP A 6 3.95 -21.82 14.24
N GLN A 7 2.96 -22.68 14.51
CA GLN A 7 2.44 -23.65 13.53
C GLN A 7 1.49 -22.99 12.53
N GLY A 8 2.05 -22.36 11.50
CA GLY A 8 1.31 -21.98 10.31
C GLY A 8 0.80 -23.19 9.51
N PRO A 9 -0.13 -23.00 8.55
CA PRO A 9 -0.47 -24.04 7.59
C PRO A 9 0.76 -24.45 6.77
N ALA A 10 0.76 -25.69 6.27
CA ALA A 10 1.93 -26.31 5.64
C ALA A 10 2.52 -25.47 4.48
N ILE A 11 3.84 -25.41 4.45
CA ILE A 11 4.63 -24.64 3.48
C ILE A 11 4.53 -25.34 2.11
N SER A 12 3.89 -24.71 1.13
CA SER A 12 3.81 -25.19 -0.25
C SER A 12 4.90 -24.62 -1.15
N ASP A 13 5.26 -23.35 -0.95
CA ASP A 13 6.06 -22.58 -1.91
C ASP A 13 7.31 -21.99 -1.26
N ILE A 14 8.48 -22.38 -1.76
CA ILE A 14 9.80 -21.92 -1.29
C ILE A 14 10.61 -21.44 -2.48
N ILE A 15 10.92 -20.14 -2.51
CA ILE A 15 11.82 -19.58 -3.53
C ILE A 15 13.26 -19.67 -3.01
N PHE A 16 14.01 -20.61 -3.58
CA PHE A 16 15.44 -20.80 -3.30
C PHE A 16 16.29 -19.85 -4.15
N TYR A 17 17.19 -19.10 -3.52
CA TYR A 17 18.20 -18.28 -4.21
C TYR A 17 19.60 -18.90 -4.03
N ARG A 18 20.35 -19.02 -5.12
CA ARG A 18 21.73 -19.53 -5.16
C ARG A 18 22.71 -18.39 -5.47
N LYS A 19 23.76 -18.21 -4.66
CA LYS A 19 24.86 -17.29 -4.98
C LYS A 19 25.62 -17.86 -6.19
N GLY A 20 25.68 -17.12 -7.30
CA GLY A 20 26.49 -17.46 -8.48
C GLY A 20 25.85 -18.36 -9.55
N ALA A 21 24.57 -18.15 -9.91
CA ALA A 21 23.98 -18.73 -11.12
C ALA A 21 23.35 -17.63 -12.01
N PRO A 22 23.48 -17.69 -13.35
CA PRO A 22 22.83 -16.74 -14.26
C PRO A 22 21.31 -16.95 -14.30
N ALA A 23 20.57 -15.89 -14.63
CA ALA A 23 19.12 -15.96 -14.75
C ALA A 23 18.68 -16.86 -15.94
N PRO A 24 17.64 -17.70 -15.78
CA PRO A 24 17.10 -18.50 -16.88
C PRO A 24 16.33 -17.62 -17.87
N SER A 25 16.48 -17.90 -19.17
CA SER A 25 15.72 -17.24 -20.25
C SER A 25 14.33 -17.83 -20.43
N GLU A 26 13.37 -17.02 -20.89
CA GLU A 26 12.00 -17.43 -21.18
C GLU A 26 11.92 -18.37 -22.41
N SER A 27 12.17 -19.67 -22.23
CA SER A 27 11.89 -20.70 -23.27
C SER A 27 12.08 -22.15 -22.79
N GLN A 28 11.22 -22.63 -21.88
CA GLN A 28 10.78 -24.04 -21.83
C GLN A 28 9.62 -24.24 -20.84
N LEU A 29 8.40 -24.29 -21.38
CA LEU A 29 7.18 -24.73 -20.68
C LEU A 29 6.71 -26.04 -21.33
N GLU A 30 7.11 -27.18 -20.77
CA GLU A 30 6.46 -28.47 -21.05
C GLU A 30 6.09 -29.19 -19.75
N PHE A 31 4.82 -29.60 -19.66
CA PHE A 31 4.27 -30.38 -18.55
C PHE A 31 4.40 -31.88 -18.84
N GLN A 32 4.99 -32.66 -17.92
CA GLN A 32 4.72 -34.10 -17.82
C GLN A 32 4.54 -34.55 -16.36
N TYR A 33 3.52 -35.37 -16.13
CA TYR A 33 3.21 -36.01 -14.85
C TYR A 33 3.79 -37.47 -14.81
N PRO A 34 3.89 -38.12 -13.63
CA PRO A 34 5.00 -39.03 -13.33
C PRO A 34 4.73 -40.52 -13.60
N ARG A 35 5.78 -41.34 -13.37
CA ARG A 35 5.70 -42.80 -13.17
C ARG A 35 6.45 -43.22 -11.90
N ASN A 36 5.94 -44.26 -11.24
CA ASN A 36 6.49 -44.83 -10.00
C ASN A 36 7.68 -45.78 -10.28
N ALA A 37 8.60 -45.95 -9.29
CA ALA A 37 8.84 -47.25 -8.63
C ALA A 37 10.03 -47.28 -7.63
N MET A 38 9.75 -47.76 -6.41
CA MET A 38 10.61 -48.58 -5.51
C MET A 38 11.97 -48.09 -4.97
N ALA A 39 12.34 -48.68 -3.83
CA ALA A 39 13.60 -48.60 -3.07
C ALA A 39 14.01 -50.07 -2.70
N PRO A 40 14.89 -50.41 -1.73
CA PRO A 40 15.90 -49.64 -0.95
C PRO A 40 17.30 -50.32 -0.86
N HIS A 41 18.31 -49.73 -0.18
CA HIS A 41 19.13 -50.46 0.82
C HIS A 41 20.17 -49.66 1.66
N ARG A 42 20.16 -49.94 2.99
CA ARG A 42 21.28 -50.15 3.96
C ARG A 42 22.14 -49.00 4.54
N GLU A 43 22.66 -49.29 5.74
CA GLU A 43 23.41 -48.45 6.70
C GLU A 43 24.95 -48.60 6.65
N ASP A 44 25.74 -47.62 7.13
CA ASP A 44 26.43 -47.67 8.46
C ASP A 44 27.50 -46.55 8.75
N VAL A 45 27.36 -45.92 9.94
CA VAL A 45 28.38 -45.50 10.96
C VAL A 45 29.70 -44.77 10.58
N ALA A 46 29.95 -43.54 11.14
CA ALA A 46 31.11 -43.18 12.03
C ALA A 46 31.49 -41.67 12.23
N ALA A 47 31.40 -41.20 13.49
CA ALA A 47 32.36 -40.35 14.25
C ALA A 47 33.00 -39.01 13.76
N VAL A 48 32.48 -37.90 14.33
CA VAL A 48 33.17 -36.78 15.03
C VAL A 48 34.47 -36.14 14.47
N LYS A 49 34.39 -34.83 14.14
CA LYS A 49 35.46 -33.83 14.40
C LYS A 49 34.92 -32.39 14.47
N GLY A 50 34.40 -31.98 15.63
CA GLY A 50 33.83 -30.64 15.84
C GLY A 50 34.64 -29.77 16.79
N SER A 51 35.33 -28.75 16.26
CA SER A 51 35.81 -27.58 17.01
C SER A 51 36.05 -26.40 16.06
N ALA A 52 37.05 -26.51 15.19
CA ALA A 52 37.56 -25.42 14.32
C ALA A 52 36.56 -24.89 13.26
N HIS A 53 35.40 -25.51 13.09
CA HIS A 53 34.38 -25.03 12.15
C HIS A 53 33.58 -23.85 12.72
N ARG A 54 33.38 -23.79 14.04
CA ARG A 54 32.59 -22.72 14.69
C ARG A 54 33.26 -21.37 14.55
N ASP A 55 34.57 -21.33 14.75
CA ASP A 55 35.35 -20.10 14.71
C ASP A 55 35.28 -19.49 13.29
N ALA A 56 35.37 -20.33 12.25
CA ALA A 56 35.18 -19.93 10.85
C ALA A 56 33.74 -19.53 10.50
N ASP A 57 32.72 -20.19 11.09
CA ASP A 57 31.32 -19.82 10.91
C ASP A 57 31.00 -18.45 11.56
N GLU A 58 31.61 -18.14 12.71
CA GLU A 58 31.47 -16.85 13.40
C GLU A 58 32.27 -15.73 12.71
N GLU A 59 33.50 -16.00 12.26
CA GLU A 59 34.30 -15.08 11.44
C GLU A 59 33.59 -14.74 10.12
N ALA A 60 33.03 -15.73 9.42
CA ALA A 60 32.23 -15.50 8.21
C ALA A 60 30.91 -14.76 8.49
N LEU A 61 30.29 -14.96 9.67
CA LEU A 61 29.09 -14.22 10.06
C LEU A 61 29.40 -12.74 10.35
N GLN A 62 30.53 -12.47 11.01
CA GLN A 62 31.01 -11.10 11.28
C GLN A 62 31.42 -10.40 9.98
N ALA A 63 32.18 -11.07 9.11
CA ALA A 63 32.54 -10.54 7.79
C ALA A 63 31.30 -10.19 6.95
N ALA A 64 30.28 -11.06 6.90
CA ALA A 64 29.05 -10.79 6.16
C ALA A 64 28.17 -9.70 6.80
N LEU A 65 28.19 -9.55 8.13
CA LEU A 65 27.55 -8.42 8.81
C LEU A 65 28.25 -7.10 8.50
N GLN A 66 29.58 -7.11 8.43
CA GLN A 66 30.39 -5.93 8.13
C GLN A 66 30.30 -5.53 6.65
N GLU A 67 30.31 -6.52 5.72
CA GLU A 67 29.95 -6.37 4.29
C GLU A 67 28.55 -5.76 4.11
N SER A 68 27.63 -5.94 5.07
CA SER A 68 26.28 -5.34 5.04
C SER A 68 26.15 -3.97 5.73
N LEU A 69 27.23 -3.46 6.34
CA LEU A 69 27.25 -2.21 7.11
C LEU A 69 28.16 -1.12 6.52
N GLU A 70 29.00 -1.45 5.53
CA GLU A 70 29.71 -0.45 4.75
C GLU A 70 28.76 0.21 3.74
N PRO A 71 28.76 1.56 3.61
CA PRO A 71 28.27 2.22 2.40
C PRO A 71 28.98 1.62 1.18
N ASP A 72 28.29 1.50 0.04
CA ASP A 72 28.84 0.88 -1.17
C ASP A 72 29.84 1.82 -1.88
N PHE A 73 30.98 2.03 -1.21
CA PHE A 73 32.06 2.89 -1.66
C PHE A 73 32.66 2.41 -2.97
N MET A 74 32.58 1.11 -3.32
CA MET A 74 32.96 0.67 -4.65
C MET A 74 31.97 1.16 -5.71
N ALA A 75 30.66 1.10 -5.47
CA ALA A 75 29.69 1.70 -6.39
C ALA A 75 29.87 3.22 -6.50
N GLU A 76 30.20 3.93 -5.42
CA GLU A 76 30.44 5.38 -5.42
C GLU A 76 31.77 5.76 -6.11
N ILE A 77 32.85 5.01 -5.87
CA ILE A 77 34.15 5.17 -6.54
C ILE A 77 34.02 4.86 -8.03
N LEU A 78 33.35 3.77 -8.43
CA LEU A 78 33.14 3.44 -9.84
C LEU A 78 32.24 4.46 -10.55
N GLN A 79 31.19 4.98 -9.88
CA GLN A 79 30.36 6.06 -10.41
C GLN A 79 31.16 7.36 -10.57
N SER A 80 31.92 7.76 -9.55
CA SER A 80 32.74 8.98 -9.60
C SER A 80 33.92 8.87 -10.58
N GLU A 81 34.53 7.70 -10.77
CA GLU A 81 35.55 7.47 -11.80
C GLU A 81 34.93 7.52 -13.21
N VAL A 82 33.78 6.90 -13.43
CA VAL A 82 33.03 7.04 -14.71
C VAL A 82 32.63 8.50 -14.96
N GLN A 83 32.27 9.24 -13.91
CA GLN A 83 31.94 10.67 -14.00
C GLN A 83 33.18 11.52 -14.31
N GLN A 84 34.33 11.23 -13.71
CA GLN A 84 35.62 11.87 -14.02
C GLN A 84 36.04 11.58 -15.46
N ARG A 85 36.06 10.32 -15.90
CA ARG A 85 36.39 9.95 -17.28
C ARG A 85 35.46 10.62 -18.32
N ARG A 86 34.17 10.83 -17.98
CA ARG A 86 33.23 11.63 -18.79
C ARG A 86 33.56 13.13 -18.80
N GLN A 87 33.97 13.70 -17.66
CA GLN A 87 34.42 15.10 -17.60
C GLN A 87 35.76 15.31 -18.32
N GLU A 88 36.68 14.35 -18.26
CA GLU A 88 37.96 14.39 -18.97
C GLU A 88 37.77 14.27 -20.48
N THR A 89 36.97 13.32 -20.95
CA THR A 89 36.64 13.22 -22.39
C THR A 89 35.91 14.46 -22.91
N ALA A 90 35.01 15.05 -22.12
CA ALA A 90 34.40 16.35 -22.45
C ALA A 90 35.42 17.50 -22.47
N ARG A 91 36.34 17.58 -21.50
CA ARG A 91 37.44 18.56 -21.48
C ARG A 91 38.38 18.41 -22.66
N VAL A 92 38.72 17.18 -23.06
CA VAL A 92 39.54 16.89 -24.24
C VAL A 92 38.81 17.29 -25.52
N GLN A 93 37.50 17.04 -25.65
CA GLN A 93 36.70 17.53 -26.78
C GLN A 93 36.64 19.06 -26.84
N ILE A 94 36.44 19.73 -25.70
CA ILE A 94 36.46 21.21 -25.62
C ILE A 94 37.84 21.76 -25.99
N ALA A 95 38.93 21.17 -25.50
CA ALA A 95 40.29 21.56 -25.86
C ALA A 95 40.60 21.34 -27.35
N LEU A 96 40.09 20.26 -27.94
CA LEU A 96 40.28 19.96 -29.36
C LEU A 96 39.47 20.92 -30.27
N LEU A 97 38.29 21.35 -29.83
CA LEU A 97 37.52 22.42 -30.47
C LEU A 97 38.23 23.78 -30.35
N GLN A 98 38.81 24.10 -29.19
CA GLN A 98 39.56 25.35 -28.96
C GLN A 98 40.87 25.40 -29.77
N LEU A 99 41.55 24.27 -29.98
CA LEU A 99 42.69 24.18 -30.92
C LEU A 99 42.28 24.37 -32.39
N GLY A 100 40.99 24.22 -32.73
CA GLY A 100 40.47 24.43 -34.08
C GLY A 100 40.25 25.89 -34.48
N THR A 101 40.24 26.84 -33.53
CA THR A 101 39.88 28.25 -33.78
C THR A 101 40.92 29.23 -33.24
N SER A 102 42.07 29.30 -33.91
CA SER A 102 43.08 30.32 -33.62
C SER A 102 42.82 31.64 -34.36
N SER A 103 42.16 32.60 -33.70
CA SER A 103 42.46 34.04 -33.85
C SER A 103 41.59 34.92 -32.95
N LYS A 104 42.24 35.71 -32.06
CA LYS A 104 41.78 37.01 -31.49
C LYS A 104 40.55 37.01 -30.56
N ASP A 105 40.44 37.88 -29.56
CA ASP A 105 41.41 38.85 -29.01
C ASP A 105 41.20 39.05 -27.48
N GLN A 106 42.31 39.34 -26.80
CA GLN A 106 42.52 40.17 -25.59
C GLN A 106 41.42 40.32 -24.48
N ASN A 107 41.80 39.81 -23.30
CA ASN A 107 42.02 40.59 -22.06
C ASN A 107 40.84 41.23 -21.26
N SER A 108 40.63 40.78 -20.03
CA SER A 108 40.61 41.62 -18.81
C SER A 108 40.59 40.76 -17.53
N GLU A 109 40.96 41.36 -16.39
CA GLU A 109 41.41 40.65 -15.18
C GLU A 109 40.39 40.60 -14.03
N GLU A 110 40.79 39.89 -12.96
CA GLU A 110 40.00 39.57 -11.77
C GLU A 110 39.86 40.72 -10.75
N LYS A 111 38.65 40.85 -10.18
CA LYS A 111 38.40 40.83 -8.70
C LYS A 111 38.99 41.96 -7.82
N GLN A 112 38.11 42.76 -7.19
CA GLN A 112 37.98 42.94 -5.71
C GLN A 112 36.99 44.06 -5.31
N ARG A 113 36.27 43.85 -4.17
CA ARG A 113 35.98 44.76 -3.01
C ARG A 113 35.47 46.21 -3.27
N GLU A 114 34.69 46.87 -2.41
CA GLU A 114 34.09 46.58 -1.08
C GLU A 114 32.94 47.59 -0.81
N GLU A 115 32.09 47.35 0.21
CA GLU A 115 31.33 48.36 1.00
C GLU A 115 30.25 49.24 0.26
N ASP A 116 29.23 49.86 0.90
CA ASP A 116 28.54 49.68 2.21
C ASP A 116 27.17 50.46 2.19
N SER A 117 26.33 50.28 3.22
CA SER A 117 25.08 51.02 3.58
C SER A 117 23.80 50.76 2.75
N GLY A 118 22.59 50.75 3.35
CA GLY A 118 22.20 50.78 4.78
C GLY A 118 20.70 51.05 4.99
N ASP A 119 20.11 50.51 6.07
CA ASP A 119 18.75 50.73 6.65
C ASP A 119 17.50 50.59 5.72
N ASP A 120 16.26 50.33 6.18
CA ASP A 120 15.71 49.34 7.15
C ASP A 120 14.28 48.97 6.61
N GLU A 121 13.23 48.43 7.26
CA GLU A 121 12.83 48.14 8.65
C GLU A 121 11.94 46.85 8.70
N GLU A 122 11.42 46.51 9.87
CA GLU A 122 10.50 45.41 10.19
C GLU A 122 9.14 45.39 9.43
N ALA A 123 8.60 44.18 9.20
CA ALA A 123 7.19 43.86 9.48
C ALA A 123 6.84 42.37 9.23
N ALA A 124 6.48 41.65 10.30
CA ALA A 124 6.04 40.25 10.24
C ALA A 124 4.61 40.01 9.68
N LYS A 125 4.38 38.83 9.06
CA LYS A 125 3.26 37.85 9.29
C LYS A 125 2.74 37.10 8.04
N THR A 126 2.46 35.80 8.25
CA THR A 126 1.41 34.97 7.63
C THR A 126 1.27 34.97 6.09
N SER A 127 1.79 33.92 5.45
CA SER A 127 1.26 33.47 4.16
C SER A 127 -0.14 32.87 4.35
N SER A 128 -1.16 33.54 3.82
CA SER A 128 -2.51 32.99 3.67
C SER A 128 -2.88 33.04 2.19
N TYR A 129 -3.13 31.87 1.58
CA TYR A 129 -3.50 31.77 0.17
C TYR A 129 -4.95 32.22 -0.04
N THR A 130 -5.14 33.53 -0.10
CA THR A 130 -6.44 34.14 -0.41
C THR A 130 -6.70 34.08 -1.91
N ARG A 131 -7.89 33.58 -2.24
CA ARG A 131 -8.43 33.38 -3.59
C ARG A 131 -8.45 34.68 -4.41
N VAL A 132 -7.61 34.78 -5.44
CA VAL A 132 -7.66 35.88 -6.43
C VAL A 132 -8.83 35.62 -7.41
N PRO A 133 -9.74 36.59 -7.62
CA PRO A 133 -10.79 36.48 -8.64
C PRO A 133 -10.25 36.95 -9.99
N ASN A 134 -10.20 36.06 -10.99
CA ASN A 134 -9.76 36.44 -12.34
C ASN A 134 -10.95 36.92 -13.18
N ALA A 135 -11.18 38.25 -13.18
CA ALA A 135 -12.24 38.89 -13.94
C ALA A 135 -11.81 39.08 -15.40
N VAL A 136 -12.00 38.05 -16.24
CA VAL A 136 -11.87 38.18 -17.69
C VAL A 136 -13.19 38.68 -18.25
N VAL A 137 -13.18 39.84 -18.90
CA VAL A 137 -14.32 40.36 -19.66
C VAL A 137 -14.49 39.49 -20.91
N ALA A 138 -15.49 38.61 -20.90
CA ALA A 138 -15.89 37.87 -22.08
C ALA A 138 -16.78 38.77 -22.95
N GLU A 139 -16.23 39.23 -24.07
CA GLU A 139 -17.05 39.80 -25.16
C GLU A 139 -18.01 38.72 -25.67
N LYS A 140 -19.27 39.10 -25.95
CA LYS A 140 -20.25 38.16 -26.50
C LYS A 140 -19.83 37.72 -27.92
N PRO A 141 -19.66 36.41 -28.19
CA PRO A 141 -19.83 35.91 -29.54
C PRO A 141 -21.27 36.17 -29.98
N GLN A 142 -21.49 36.48 -31.26
CA GLN A 142 -22.83 36.69 -31.80
C GLN A 142 -23.56 35.35 -31.93
N GLU A 143 -24.88 35.35 -31.66
CA GLU A 143 -25.72 34.20 -31.96
C GLU A 143 -25.63 33.86 -33.46
N SER A 144 -25.29 32.60 -33.76
CA SER A 144 -25.42 31.97 -35.08
C SER A 144 -26.41 30.83 -34.89
N GLU A 145 -27.69 31.07 -35.18
CA GLU A 145 -28.78 30.11 -34.95
C GLU A 145 -28.76 29.00 -36.03
N GLU A 146 -27.75 28.14 -35.96
CA GLU A 146 -27.80 26.78 -36.51
C GLU A 146 -27.75 25.80 -35.32
N ASP A 147 -28.81 25.82 -34.53
CA ASP A 147 -29.10 24.76 -33.55
C ASP A 147 -29.40 23.48 -34.33
N GLU A 148 -28.35 22.72 -34.66
CA GLU A 148 -28.50 21.28 -34.87
C GLU A 148 -29.08 20.70 -33.58
N GLU A 149 -30.35 20.28 -33.62
CA GLU A 149 -30.99 19.55 -32.53
C GLU A 149 -30.24 18.22 -32.33
N GLU A 150 -29.19 18.23 -31.47
CA GLU A 150 -28.52 17.02 -30.99
C GLU A 150 -29.58 16.16 -30.28
N GLU A 151 -30.22 15.24 -31.02
CA GLU A 151 -31.14 14.22 -30.49
C GLU A 151 -30.50 13.61 -29.24
N ASP A 152 -31.05 13.84 -28.04
CA ASP A 152 -30.44 13.34 -26.82
C ASP A 152 -30.40 11.80 -26.92
N PRO A 153 -29.21 11.16 -26.95
CA PRO A 153 -29.12 9.71 -27.09
C PRO A 153 -29.71 8.96 -25.88
N ASN A 154 -30.22 9.70 -24.88
CA ASN A 154 -30.94 9.22 -23.72
C ASN A 154 -32.46 9.48 -23.77
N GLU A 155 -33.03 10.10 -24.82
CA GLU A 155 -34.46 10.45 -24.89
C GLU A 155 -35.38 9.22 -24.81
N ASP A 156 -34.99 8.08 -25.40
CA ASP A 156 -35.71 6.80 -25.27
C ASP A 156 -35.28 5.98 -24.03
N HIS A 157 -34.30 6.46 -23.24
CA HIS A 157 -33.61 5.66 -22.23
C HIS A 157 -34.41 5.55 -20.92
N LYS A 158 -35.39 4.62 -20.92
CA LYS A 158 -36.28 4.18 -19.84
C LYS A 158 -35.82 4.46 -18.40
N LEU A 159 -34.63 4.04 -17.98
CA LEU A 159 -34.12 4.28 -16.62
C LEU A 159 -33.75 5.75 -16.38
N LEU A 160 -33.03 6.40 -17.30
CA LEU A 160 -32.58 7.78 -17.14
C LEU A 160 -33.77 8.74 -17.12
N ASN A 161 -34.83 8.43 -17.87
CA ASN A 161 -36.06 9.21 -17.91
C ASN A 161 -36.92 9.18 -16.64
N PHE A 162 -36.57 8.37 -15.64
CA PHE A 162 -37.20 8.48 -14.33
C PHE A 162 -36.97 9.88 -13.72
N ALA A 163 -37.95 10.34 -12.95
CA ALA A 163 -37.83 11.57 -12.17
C ALA A 163 -36.72 11.44 -11.13
N ASP A 164 -36.00 12.54 -10.85
CA ASP A 164 -34.81 12.54 -9.99
C ASP A 164 -35.04 11.93 -8.60
N ILE A 165 -36.25 12.03 -8.05
CA ILE A 165 -36.63 11.40 -6.77
C ILE A 165 -36.50 9.88 -6.85
N LEU A 166 -36.99 9.26 -7.94
CA LEU A 166 -36.90 7.82 -8.18
C LEU A 166 -35.45 7.39 -8.45
N LEU A 167 -34.69 8.20 -9.20
CA LEU A 167 -33.27 7.95 -9.42
C LEU A 167 -32.46 8.02 -8.12
N ILE A 168 -32.73 9.03 -7.26
CA ILE A 168 -32.16 9.11 -5.91
C ILE A 168 -32.53 7.87 -5.09
N ASP A 169 -33.79 7.44 -5.12
CA ASP A 169 -34.25 6.26 -4.37
C ASP A 169 -33.64 4.96 -4.87
N ILE A 170 -33.38 4.81 -6.18
CA ILE A 170 -32.59 3.69 -6.72
C ILE A 170 -31.14 3.77 -6.25
N LEU A 171 -30.50 4.94 -6.38
CA LEU A 171 -29.10 5.14 -5.97
C LEU A 171 -28.88 4.90 -4.46
N LYS A 172 -29.88 5.16 -3.60
CA LYS A 172 -29.82 4.84 -2.17
C LYS A 172 -29.55 3.36 -1.87
N TRP A 173 -29.99 2.44 -2.73
CA TRP A 173 -29.72 1.00 -2.58
C TRP A 173 -28.33 0.57 -3.02
N LEU A 174 -27.62 1.40 -3.79
CA LEU A 174 -26.30 1.05 -4.33
C LEU A 174 -25.17 1.31 -3.33
N ASP A 175 -24.04 0.67 -3.60
CA ASP A 175 -22.81 0.79 -2.83
C ASP A 175 -21.99 2.03 -3.19
N GLU A 176 -21.11 2.44 -2.28
CA GLU A 176 -20.43 3.73 -2.36
C GLU A 176 -19.50 3.88 -3.58
N ASP A 177 -18.82 2.80 -4.00
CA ASP A 177 -17.99 2.81 -5.21
C ASP A 177 -18.85 2.70 -6.48
N THR A 178 -20.03 2.05 -6.42
CA THR A 178 -20.98 1.93 -7.54
C THR A 178 -21.65 3.28 -7.84
N ILE A 179 -22.06 4.03 -6.81
CA ILE A 179 -22.52 5.42 -6.95
C ILE A 179 -21.40 6.30 -7.51
N GLY A 180 -20.15 6.06 -7.08
CA GLY A 180 -18.96 6.65 -7.68
C GLY A 180 -18.89 6.39 -9.19
N SER A 181 -19.03 5.14 -9.62
CA SER A 181 -19.09 4.79 -11.05
C SER A 181 -20.26 5.47 -11.79
N CYS A 182 -21.46 5.55 -11.19
CA CYS A 182 -22.59 6.26 -11.80
C CYS A 182 -22.28 7.74 -12.09
N THR A 183 -21.55 8.44 -11.22
CA THR A 183 -21.15 9.85 -11.48
C THR A 183 -20.24 10.01 -12.70
N CYS A 184 -19.59 8.94 -13.17
CA CYS A 184 -18.72 8.95 -14.36
C CYS A 184 -19.43 8.54 -15.66
N THR A 185 -20.70 8.11 -15.62
CA THR A 185 -21.38 7.56 -16.81
C THR A 185 -22.09 8.61 -17.67
N CYS A 186 -22.88 9.53 -17.08
CA CYS A 186 -23.57 10.57 -17.85
C CYS A 186 -23.85 11.84 -17.01
N LYS A 187 -24.11 12.96 -17.69
CA LYS A 187 -24.36 14.28 -17.07
C LYS A 187 -25.55 14.24 -16.08
N ARG A 188 -26.63 13.53 -16.42
CA ARG A 188 -27.85 13.41 -15.57
C ARG A 188 -27.56 12.62 -14.29
N LEU A 189 -26.92 11.45 -14.37
CA LEU A 189 -26.53 10.69 -13.18
C LEU A 189 -25.49 11.44 -12.33
N LEU A 190 -24.59 12.23 -12.93
CA LEU A 190 -23.67 13.10 -12.18
C LEU A 190 -24.40 14.17 -11.36
N GLN A 191 -25.46 14.78 -11.89
CA GLN A 191 -26.29 15.74 -11.15
C GLN A 191 -27.05 15.06 -10.01
N VAL A 192 -27.80 13.99 -10.33
CA VAL A 192 -28.63 13.26 -9.36
C VAL A 192 -27.79 12.64 -8.23
N ALA A 193 -26.66 12.01 -8.57
CA ALA A 193 -25.77 11.39 -7.58
C ALA A 193 -24.95 12.41 -6.76
N ARG A 194 -25.02 13.71 -7.06
CA ARG A 194 -24.51 14.81 -6.22
C ARG A 194 -25.54 15.35 -5.23
N SER A 195 -26.75 14.79 -5.18
CA SER A 195 -27.79 15.19 -4.23
C SER A 195 -27.37 14.96 -2.77
N GLU A 196 -27.49 16.01 -1.95
CA GLU A 196 -27.25 15.94 -0.49
C GLU A 196 -28.11 14.88 0.20
N VAL A 197 -29.32 14.61 -0.30
CA VAL A 197 -30.23 13.57 0.24
C VAL A 197 -29.63 12.17 0.07
N LEU A 198 -28.88 11.94 -1.02
CA LEU A 198 -28.17 10.67 -1.22
C LEU A 198 -27.01 10.56 -0.23
N PHE A 199 -26.15 11.59 -0.14
CA PHE A 199 -25.01 11.58 0.78
C PHE A 199 -25.42 11.53 2.26
N GLU A 200 -26.55 12.12 2.65
CA GLU A 200 -27.12 11.96 3.98
C GLU A 200 -27.41 10.48 4.28
N THR A 201 -28.11 9.77 3.39
CA THR A 201 -28.41 8.35 3.61
C THR A 201 -27.16 7.47 3.63
N LEU A 202 -26.16 7.75 2.77
CA LEU A 202 -24.86 7.06 2.81
C LEU A 202 -24.13 7.31 4.14
N CYS A 203 -24.10 8.55 4.62
CA CYS A 203 -23.50 8.90 5.91
C CYS A 203 -24.21 8.21 7.08
N ARG A 204 -25.55 8.20 7.06
CA ARG A 204 -26.41 7.52 8.06
C ARG A 204 -26.27 5.99 8.00
N ARG A 205 -25.97 5.39 6.86
CA ARG A 205 -25.72 3.94 6.70
C ARG A 205 -24.32 3.54 7.16
N ILE A 206 -23.29 4.25 6.70
CA ILE A 206 -21.89 3.80 6.82
C ILE A 206 -21.28 4.16 8.18
N PHE A 207 -21.43 5.40 8.65
CA PHE A 207 -20.69 5.84 9.84
C PHE A 207 -21.17 5.25 11.18
N PRO A 208 -22.48 4.99 11.40
CA PRO A 208 -22.93 4.31 12.62
C PRO A 208 -22.34 2.91 12.80
N VAL A 209 -22.23 2.12 11.73
CA VAL A 209 -21.59 0.79 11.76
C VAL A 209 -20.15 0.89 12.22
N GLN A 210 -19.36 1.73 11.56
CA GLN A 210 -17.91 1.78 11.81
C GLN A 210 -17.53 2.50 13.12
N ASN A 211 -18.36 3.40 13.64
CA ASN A 211 -17.98 4.27 14.75
C ASN A 211 -19.03 4.22 15.88
N PRO A 212 -18.72 3.61 17.05
CA PRO A 212 -19.65 3.49 18.18
C PRO A 212 -20.20 4.83 18.70
N ARG A 213 -19.43 5.93 18.60
CA ARG A 213 -19.91 7.28 18.95
C ARG A 213 -20.92 7.83 17.92
N ALA A 214 -20.87 7.39 16.67
CA ALA A 214 -21.87 7.65 15.65
C ALA A 214 -23.11 6.76 15.84
N ALA A 215 -22.96 5.47 16.16
CA ALA A 215 -24.09 4.61 16.54
C ALA A 215 -24.88 5.21 17.72
N ALA A 216 -24.19 5.58 18.79
CA ALA A 216 -24.77 6.21 19.98
C ALA A 216 -25.31 7.64 19.73
N ALA A 217 -25.00 8.26 18.58
CA ALA A 217 -25.60 9.51 18.13
C ALA A 217 -26.85 9.26 17.26
N ALA A 218 -26.78 8.29 16.35
CA ALA A 218 -27.88 7.90 15.46
C ALA A 218 -29.07 7.34 16.28
N ALA A 219 -28.81 6.44 17.22
CA ALA A 219 -29.81 5.89 18.14
C ALA A 219 -30.49 6.95 19.05
N ARG A 220 -29.96 8.18 19.09
CA ARG A 220 -30.53 9.33 19.82
C ARG A 220 -31.10 10.41 18.90
N ASN A 221 -31.16 10.16 17.59
CA ASN A 221 -31.50 11.15 16.55
C ASN A 221 -30.63 12.44 16.60
N LYS A 222 -29.37 12.30 17.05
CA LYS A 222 -28.36 13.38 17.15
C LYS A 222 -27.16 13.14 16.22
N PHE A 223 -27.36 12.36 15.17
CA PHE A 223 -26.41 12.20 14.06
C PHE A 223 -26.72 13.25 12.99
N GLY A 224 -25.69 13.94 12.52
CA GLY A 224 -25.80 15.12 11.67
C GLY A 224 -24.42 15.70 11.35
N LEU A 225 -24.40 16.69 10.45
CA LEU A 225 -23.22 17.35 9.88
C LEU A 225 -22.19 17.82 10.93
N ARG A 226 -22.66 18.48 12.01
CA ARG A 226 -21.91 19.00 13.18
C ARG A 226 -20.75 19.97 12.91
N ARG A 227 -19.74 19.53 12.16
CA ARG A 227 -18.52 20.29 11.81
C ARG A 227 -18.34 20.45 10.30
N PHE A 228 -18.97 19.59 9.50
CA PHE A 228 -18.90 19.62 8.05
C PHE A 228 -20.00 20.55 7.49
N PRO A 229 -19.76 21.26 6.37
CA PRO A 229 -20.77 22.14 5.78
C PRO A 229 -21.80 21.37 4.93
N THR A 230 -21.40 20.27 4.28
CA THR A 230 -22.26 19.41 3.45
C THR A 230 -22.13 17.93 3.83
N TRP A 231 -23.11 17.11 3.44
CA TRP A 231 -23.03 15.65 3.60
C TRP A 231 -22.01 15.05 2.64
N PHE A 232 -21.82 15.66 1.47
CA PHE A 232 -20.73 15.32 0.56
C PHE A 232 -19.35 15.47 1.24
N ASP A 233 -19.11 16.58 1.93
CA ASP A 233 -17.85 16.83 2.65
C ASP A 233 -17.71 15.93 3.87
N MET A 234 -18.79 15.72 4.63
CA MET A 234 -18.81 14.73 5.72
C MET A 234 -18.44 13.32 5.21
N PHE A 235 -18.87 12.95 4.00
CA PHE A 235 -18.50 11.69 3.38
C PHE A 235 -17.06 11.66 2.85
N HIS A 236 -16.49 12.77 2.40
CA HIS A 236 -15.12 12.81 1.85
C HIS A 236 -14.03 13.07 2.88
N GLU A 237 -14.30 13.84 3.93
CA GLU A 237 -13.31 14.19 4.95
C GLU A 237 -13.24 13.19 6.09
N ARG A 238 -14.37 12.59 6.48
CA ARG A 238 -14.39 11.72 7.65
C ARG A 238 -13.67 10.38 7.36
N PRO A 239 -12.72 9.96 8.22
CA PRO A 239 -12.07 8.66 8.11
C PRO A 239 -13.08 7.52 8.23
N ARG A 240 -12.86 6.48 7.42
CA ARG A 240 -13.60 5.21 7.37
C ARG A 240 -12.73 4.14 6.73
N VAL A 241 -13.04 2.87 6.93
CA VAL A 241 -12.60 1.79 6.03
C VAL A 241 -13.53 1.68 4.82
N ARG A 242 -13.02 1.14 3.72
CA ARG A 242 -13.78 0.80 2.51
C ARG A 242 -14.23 -0.66 2.55
N TYR A 243 -15.41 -0.95 1.99
CA TYR A 243 -15.98 -2.31 1.99
C TYR A 243 -15.71 -3.11 0.70
N ASN A 244 -15.62 -2.46 -0.46
CA ASN A 244 -15.59 -3.13 -1.78
C ASN A 244 -14.19 -3.62 -2.17
N GLY A 245 -13.55 -4.41 -1.30
CA GLY A 245 -12.16 -4.84 -1.44
C GLY A 245 -11.54 -5.37 -0.14
N PHE A 246 -10.22 -5.42 -0.11
CA PHE A 246 -9.43 -5.71 1.09
C PHE A 246 -8.20 -4.81 1.18
N TYR A 247 -7.70 -4.61 2.38
CA TYR A 247 -6.39 -4.02 2.63
C TYR A 247 -5.38 -5.15 2.79
N TRP A 248 -4.23 -5.05 2.12
CA TRP A 248 -3.18 -6.08 2.15
C TRP A 248 -1.80 -5.48 2.43
N LEU A 249 -0.98 -6.29 3.09
CA LEU A 249 0.44 -6.07 3.32
C LEU A 249 1.19 -7.32 2.85
N GLN A 250 2.34 -7.12 2.20
CA GLN A 250 3.33 -8.19 1.97
C GLN A 250 4.46 -8.06 2.97
N VAL A 251 4.73 -9.12 3.72
CA VAL A 251 5.91 -9.24 4.58
C VAL A 251 6.84 -10.27 3.95
N SER A 252 8.13 -9.94 3.84
CA SER A 252 9.14 -10.93 3.43
C SER A 252 10.36 -10.86 4.32
N TYR A 253 10.82 -12.01 4.81
CA TYR A 253 12.00 -12.14 5.64
C TYR A 253 12.86 -13.33 5.18
N TYR A 254 14.15 -13.27 5.50
CA TYR A 254 15.09 -14.34 5.19
C TYR A 254 15.31 -15.22 6.42
N LYS A 255 15.34 -16.55 6.21
CA LYS A 255 15.59 -17.53 7.27
C LYS A 255 16.62 -18.54 6.78
N LYS A 256 17.53 -18.98 7.67
CA LYS A 256 18.35 -20.18 7.40
C LYS A 256 17.41 -21.41 7.35
N PRO A 257 17.56 -22.31 6.37
CA PRO A 257 16.77 -23.54 6.28
C PRO A 257 17.00 -24.41 7.52
N GLU A 258 15.94 -25.06 8.01
CA GLU A 258 16.08 -26.10 9.02
C GLU A 258 16.54 -27.39 8.35
N LEU A 259 17.81 -27.75 8.57
CA LEU A 259 18.43 -28.95 8.01
C LEU A 259 17.88 -30.19 8.70
N SER A 260 16.86 -30.80 8.09
CA SER A 260 16.43 -32.15 8.46
C SER A 260 17.38 -33.20 7.86
N MET A 261 17.51 -34.37 8.50
CA MET A 261 18.29 -35.50 7.97
C MET A 261 17.76 -36.08 6.64
N TRP A 262 16.60 -35.60 6.17
CA TRP A 262 15.93 -36.04 4.94
C TRP A 262 15.85 -34.92 3.88
N SER A 263 16.62 -33.84 4.04
CA SER A 263 16.56 -32.66 3.17
C SER A 263 17.92 -32.33 2.56
N GLU A 264 18.09 -32.59 1.27
CA GLU A 264 19.29 -32.29 0.47
C GLU A 264 19.44 -30.78 0.18
N ILE A 265 19.39 -29.96 1.23
CA ILE A 265 19.54 -28.50 1.13
C ILE A 265 21.03 -28.17 1.20
N VAL A 266 21.57 -27.61 0.11
CA VAL A 266 22.99 -27.26 0.00
C VAL A 266 23.39 -26.26 1.11
N PRO A 267 24.49 -26.49 1.85
CA PRO A 267 25.00 -25.53 2.83
C PRO A 267 25.18 -24.13 2.23
N GLY A 268 24.78 -23.09 2.99
CA GLY A 268 24.75 -21.71 2.52
C GLY A 268 23.49 -21.29 1.76
N THR A 269 22.53 -22.20 1.52
CA THR A 269 21.20 -21.84 1.01
C THR A 269 20.45 -20.95 2.02
N ILE A 270 19.77 -19.91 1.53
CA ILE A 270 18.91 -19.02 2.33
C ILE A 270 17.48 -19.14 1.82
N LEU A 271 16.51 -19.27 2.73
CA LEU A 271 15.08 -19.27 2.39
C LEU A 271 14.54 -17.84 2.44
N LYS A 272 13.81 -17.42 1.40
CA LYS A 272 12.99 -16.21 1.43
C LYS A 272 11.54 -16.57 1.73
N CYS A 273 11.11 -16.35 2.97
CA CYS A 273 9.70 -16.50 3.34
C CYS A 273 8.95 -15.23 2.93
N ILE A 274 7.89 -15.36 2.12
CA ILE A 274 6.98 -14.27 1.76
C ILE A 274 5.58 -14.67 2.22
N TYR A 275 4.91 -13.80 2.97
CA TYR A 275 3.52 -14.00 3.35
C TYR A 275 2.76 -12.68 3.30
N TYR A 276 1.44 -12.78 3.23
CA TYR A 276 0.54 -11.65 3.09
C TYR A 276 -0.44 -11.60 4.27
N ARG A 277 -0.65 -10.40 4.82
CA ARG A 277 -1.70 -10.11 5.81
C ARG A 277 -2.85 -9.38 5.12
N TYR A 278 -4.08 -9.81 5.36
CA TYR A 278 -5.29 -9.30 4.71
C TYR A 278 -6.35 -8.87 5.73
N PHE A 279 -7.01 -7.75 5.45
CA PHE A 279 -8.25 -7.30 6.13
C PHE A 279 -9.33 -6.96 5.10
N SER A 280 -10.44 -7.70 5.09
CA SER A 280 -11.65 -7.32 4.34
C SER A 280 -12.76 -6.92 5.31
N PHE A 281 -13.24 -5.68 5.19
CA PHE A 281 -14.22 -5.10 6.11
C PHE A 281 -15.64 -5.29 5.57
N GLN A 282 -16.58 -5.67 6.43
CA GLN A 282 -17.97 -5.93 6.06
C GLN A 282 -18.91 -4.86 6.61
N ARG A 283 -20.08 -4.72 5.98
CA ARG A 283 -21.10 -3.70 6.31
C ARG A 283 -21.81 -3.93 7.65
N ASP A 284 -21.57 -5.07 8.30
CA ASP A 284 -22.16 -5.44 9.59
C ASP A 284 -21.24 -5.12 10.80
N GLY A 285 -20.06 -4.52 10.56
CA GLY A 285 -19.05 -4.24 11.59
C GLY A 285 -18.09 -5.42 11.88
N THR A 286 -18.24 -6.50 11.12
CA THR A 286 -17.31 -7.64 11.06
C THR A 286 -16.13 -7.38 10.12
N VAL A 287 -15.03 -8.08 10.34
CA VAL A 287 -13.83 -8.04 9.49
C VAL A 287 -13.30 -9.46 9.29
N LEU A 288 -13.02 -9.84 8.05
CA LEU A 288 -12.31 -11.06 7.72
C LEU A 288 -10.81 -10.76 7.69
N TYR A 289 -10.08 -11.40 8.60
CA TYR A 289 -8.62 -11.34 8.70
C TYR A 289 -7.99 -12.62 8.17
N GLY A 290 -6.89 -12.53 7.44
CA GLY A 290 -6.15 -13.70 6.98
C GLY A 290 -4.65 -13.50 6.92
N MET A 291 -3.89 -14.52 7.34
CA MET A 291 -2.45 -14.64 7.07
C MET A 291 -2.25 -15.79 6.08
N LEU A 292 -1.85 -15.47 4.86
CA LEU A 292 -1.86 -16.39 3.72
C LEU A 292 -0.58 -16.24 2.88
N PHE A 293 -0.12 -17.33 2.27
CA PHE A 293 1.02 -17.32 1.35
C PHE A 293 0.66 -16.95 -0.10
N LYS A 294 -0.65 -16.85 -0.39
CA LYS A 294 -1.19 -16.48 -1.71
C LYS A 294 -1.10 -14.98 -1.97
N ALA A 295 -0.81 -14.61 -3.21
CA ALA A 295 -0.81 -13.21 -3.66
C ALA A 295 -2.24 -12.63 -3.79
N PRO A 296 -2.40 -11.29 -3.79
CA PRO A 296 -3.71 -10.62 -3.77
C PRO A 296 -4.71 -11.07 -4.86
N HIS A 297 -4.25 -11.43 -6.06
CA HIS A 297 -5.12 -11.82 -7.17
C HIS A 297 -5.77 -13.20 -7.00
N GLU A 298 -5.22 -14.09 -6.16
CA GLU A 298 -5.84 -15.39 -5.85
C GLU A 298 -6.71 -15.35 -4.58
N VAL A 299 -6.56 -14.30 -3.76
CA VAL A 299 -7.05 -14.33 -2.38
C VAL A 299 -8.55 -14.10 -2.26
N GLU A 300 -9.18 -13.44 -3.25
CA GLU A 300 -10.61 -13.07 -3.24
C GLU A 300 -11.51 -14.26 -2.92
N ALA A 301 -11.35 -15.34 -3.68
CA ALA A 301 -12.12 -16.58 -3.52
C ALA A 301 -11.71 -17.41 -2.30
N HIS A 302 -10.60 -17.08 -1.63
CA HIS A 302 -10.19 -17.71 -0.37
C HIS A 302 -10.80 -17.00 0.84
N ILE A 303 -10.84 -15.66 0.82
CA ILE A 303 -11.47 -14.80 1.85
C ILE A 303 -12.98 -14.94 1.82
N ARG A 304 -13.62 -14.77 0.65
CA ARG A 304 -15.08 -14.87 0.47
C ARG A 304 -15.66 -16.21 0.94
N ASN A 305 -14.97 -17.31 0.61
CA ASN A 305 -15.36 -18.66 1.04
C ASN A 305 -14.87 -19.01 2.46
N GLN A 306 -14.32 -18.04 3.22
CA GLN A 306 -13.82 -18.18 4.60
C GLN A 306 -13.00 -19.47 4.83
N ARG A 307 -12.09 -19.75 3.89
CA ARG A 307 -11.27 -20.98 3.91
C ARG A 307 -10.24 -20.93 5.05
N LYS A 308 -9.69 -22.11 5.39
CA LYS A 308 -8.67 -22.26 6.46
C LYS A 308 -7.59 -21.17 6.37
N GLY A 309 -7.32 -20.51 7.51
CA GLY A 309 -6.42 -19.36 7.61
C GLY A 309 -7.12 -18.00 7.56
N VAL A 310 -8.43 -17.97 7.29
CA VAL A 310 -9.30 -16.79 7.43
C VAL A 310 -10.05 -16.88 8.76
N TYR A 311 -10.12 -15.77 9.49
CA TYR A 311 -10.79 -15.63 10.79
C TYR A 311 -11.75 -14.44 10.75
N CYS A 312 -12.89 -14.54 11.43
CA CYS A 312 -13.85 -13.44 11.54
C CYS A 312 -13.67 -12.70 12.88
N GLY A 313 -13.39 -11.41 12.81
CA GLY A 313 -13.31 -10.51 13.96
C GLY A 313 -14.31 -9.35 13.86
N ARG A 314 -14.11 -8.34 14.70
CA ARG A 314 -14.84 -7.07 14.70
C ARG A 314 -13.88 -5.91 14.55
N PHE A 315 -14.39 -4.78 14.08
CA PHE A 315 -13.62 -3.55 13.97
C PHE A 315 -14.42 -2.33 14.43
N TYR A 316 -13.71 -1.27 14.80
CA TYR A 316 -14.29 0.06 14.92
C TYR A 316 -13.27 1.15 14.61
N VAL A 317 -13.76 2.33 14.23
CA VAL A 317 -12.98 3.52 13.92
C VAL A 317 -13.31 4.59 14.96
N ASP A 318 -12.33 5.05 15.74
CA ASP A 318 -12.44 6.28 16.55
C ASP A 318 -11.44 7.33 16.06
N LYS A 319 -11.95 8.51 15.71
CA LYS A 319 -11.19 9.53 14.97
C LYS A 319 -10.54 8.88 13.74
N ASP A 320 -9.23 9.03 13.57
CA ASP A 320 -8.44 8.48 12.46
C ASP A 320 -7.85 7.09 12.78
N GLU A 321 -8.19 6.49 13.92
CA GLU A 321 -7.66 5.21 14.37
C GLU A 321 -8.70 4.09 14.20
N LEU A 322 -8.28 3.04 13.51
CA LEU A 322 -8.99 1.79 13.31
C LEU A 322 -8.47 0.78 14.34
N VAL A 323 -9.38 0.22 15.14
CA VAL A 323 -9.11 -0.92 16.01
C VAL A 323 -9.75 -2.16 15.39
N VAL A 324 -8.99 -3.24 15.30
CA VAL A 324 -9.43 -4.55 14.80
C VAL A 324 -9.12 -5.60 15.86
N THR A 325 -10.12 -6.40 16.20
CA THR A 325 -10.05 -7.46 17.22
C THR A 325 -10.52 -8.77 16.59
N VAL A 326 -9.65 -9.76 16.53
CA VAL A 326 -9.88 -11.03 15.83
C VAL A 326 -9.59 -12.21 16.77
N PRO A 327 -10.61 -12.92 17.27
CA PRO A 327 -10.40 -14.19 17.94
C PRO A 327 -9.92 -15.23 16.92
N THR A 328 -8.80 -15.88 17.23
CA THR A 328 -8.31 -17.07 16.51
C THR A 328 -8.53 -18.31 17.36
N ASN A 329 -8.15 -19.50 16.87
CA ASN A 329 -8.37 -20.76 17.56
C ASN A 329 -7.61 -20.92 18.89
N CYS A 330 -6.67 -20.01 19.19
CA CYS A 330 -5.85 -20.04 20.42
C CYS A 330 -5.76 -18.66 21.10
N ASN A 331 -5.60 -17.59 20.32
CA ASN A 331 -5.29 -16.25 20.82
C ASN A 331 -6.29 -15.22 20.28
N GLU A 332 -6.59 -14.17 21.04
CA GLU A 332 -7.21 -12.96 20.46
C GLU A 332 -6.11 -12.05 19.88
N VAL A 333 -6.17 -11.72 18.59
CA VAL A 333 -5.21 -10.85 17.91
C VAL A 333 -5.82 -9.46 17.71
N ASN A 334 -5.11 -8.44 18.17
CA ASN A 334 -5.54 -7.05 18.18
C ASN A 334 -4.59 -6.16 17.38
N PHE A 335 -5.15 -5.29 16.55
CA PHE A 335 -4.41 -4.31 15.75
C PHE A 335 -4.98 -2.91 16.00
N ARG A 336 -4.09 -1.92 16.20
CA ARG A 336 -4.44 -0.50 16.05
C ARG A 336 -3.72 0.04 14.82
N LEU A 337 -4.50 0.50 13.85
CA LEU A 337 -4.02 1.04 12.58
C LEU A 337 -4.46 2.51 12.44
N LYS A 338 -3.62 3.35 11.85
CA LYS A 338 -3.99 4.70 11.45
C LYS A 338 -4.56 4.69 10.04
N ILE A 339 -5.78 5.21 9.86
CA ILE A 339 -6.37 5.43 8.53
C ILE A 339 -5.66 6.62 7.89
N THR A 340 -5.17 6.44 6.66
CA THR A 340 -4.41 7.46 5.93
C THR A 340 -4.83 7.54 4.46
N GLN A 341 -4.37 8.61 3.80
CA GLN A 341 -4.55 8.86 2.38
C GLN A 341 -3.25 8.57 1.61
N ARG A 342 -3.36 8.11 0.37
CA ARG A 342 -2.24 8.02 -0.57
C ARG A 342 -2.56 8.89 -1.78
N GLU A 343 -1.76 9.93 -2.03
CA GLU A 343 -1.79 10.79 -3.22
C GLU A 343 -3.20 11.28 -3.61
N ARG A 344 -3.92 10.54 -4.47
CA ARG A 344 -5.25 10.86 -4.99
C ARG A 344 -6.41 10.18 -4.24
N GLY A 345 -6.12 9.31 -3.27
CA GLY A 345 -7.10 8.45 -2.60
C GLY A 345 -7.11 8.57 -1.08
N LYS A 346 -8.17 9.17 -0.52
CA LYS A 346 -8.48 9.09 0.92
C LYS A 346 -8.93 7.67 1.30
N ASN A 347 -8.57 7.24 2.52
CA ASN A 347 -8.93 5.94 3.10
C ASN A 347 -8.43 4.73 2.28
N VAL A 348 -7.27 4.86 1.62
CA VAL A 348 -6.66 3.84 0.74
C VAL A 348 -5.47 3.13 1.40
N LYS A 349 -4.94 3.66 2.50
CA LYS A 349 -3.76 3.13 3.20
C LYS A 349 -4.03 3.06 4.71
N LEU A 350 -3.66 1.96 5.34
CA LEU A 350 -3.65 1.81 6.80
C LEU A 350 -2.19 1.63 7.24
N VAL A 351 -1.74 2.37 8.25
CA VAL A 351 -0.40 2.22 8.83
C VAL A 351 -0.53 1.54 10.19
N LEU A 352 0.19 0.44 10.42
CA LEU A 352 0.13 -0.30 11.67
C LEU A 352 0.86 0.48 12.79
N LYS A 353 0.13 0.81 13.86
CA LYS A 353 0.71 1.44 15.06
C LYS A 353 1.06 0.42 16.14
N GLU A 354 0.11 -0.45 16.45
CA GLU A 354 0.21 -1.45 17.51
C GLU A 354 -0.33 -2.78 16.99
N HIS A 355 0.38 -3.87 17.26
CA HIS A 355 -0.05 -5.24 17.04
C HIS A 355 0.28 -6.03 18.30
N PHE A 356 -0.72 -6.67 18.88
CA PHE A 356 -0.55 -7.53 20.05
C PHE A 356 -1.51 -8.71 20.00
N ALA A 357 -1.17 -9.80 20.69
CA ALA A 357 -2.06 -10.94 20.86
C ALA A 357 -2.15 -11.36 22.33
N ASN A 358 -3.37 -11.58 22.79
CA ASN A 358 -3.69 -12.06 24.12
C ASN A 358 -3.67 -13.60 24.07
N SER A 359 -3.14 -14.26 25.12
CA SER A 359 -2.90 -15.70 25.10
C SER A 359 -4.16 -16.58 25.16
N GLU A 360 -5.35 -15.97 25.28
CA GLU A 360 -6.65 -16.62 25.33
C GLU A 360 -7.60 -15.91 24.32
N PRO A 361 -8.54 -16.64 23.67
CA PRO A 361 -9.42 -16.05 22.65
C PRO A 361 -10.51 -15.14 23.24
N ASP A 362 -10.72 -15.24 24.56
CA ASP A 362 -11.60 -14.41 25.40
C ASP A 362 -11.08 -12.98 25.61
N GLY A 363 -9.87 -12.67 25.14
CA GLY A 363 -9.17 -11.41 25.41
C GLY A 363 -8.44 -11.38 26.77
N SER A 364 -8.42 -12.48 27.51
CA SER A 364 -7.71 -12.62 28.80
C SER A 364 -6.30 -13.23 28.64
N GLY A 365 -5.63 -13.49 29.77
CA GLY A 365 -4.27 -14.02 29.81
C GLY A 365 -3.17 -12.98 29.59
N TRP A 366 -2.06 -13.40 29.00
CA TRP A 366 -0.85 -12.58 28.82
C TRP A 366 -0.85 -11.89 27.45
N VAL A 367 -0.50 -10.60 27.43
CA VAL A 367 -0.41 -9.80 26.21
C VAL A 367 0.99 -9.88 25.62
N ASN A 368 1.10 -10.38 24.39
CA ASN A 368 2.34 -10.42 23.61
C ASN A 368 2.30 -9.29 22.58
N TYR A 369 3.19 -8.31 22.72
CA TYR A 369 3.37 -7.25 21.74
C TYR A 369 4.31 -7.71 20.61
N TYR A 370 3.99 -7.33 19.38
CA TYR A 370 4.83 -7.55 18.21
C TYR A 370 5.42 -6.22 17.74
N ASP A 371 6.62 -6.27 17.18
CA ASP A 371 7.14 -5.15 16.39
C ASP A 371 6.20 -4.89 15.21
N THR A 372 5.96 -3.61 14.93
CA THR A 372 5.05 -3.14 13.89
C THR A 372 5.78 -2.56 12.68
N ALA A 373 7.07 -2.20 12.80
CA ALA A 373 7.93 -1.71 11.72
C ALA A 373 7.28 -0.66 10.76
N ASP A 374 6.33 0.14 11.27
CA ASP A 374 5.42 1.02 10.50
C ASP A 374 4.74 0.34 9.28
N GLU A 375 4.43 -0.96 9.38
CA GLU A 375 3.83 -1.79 8.32
C GLU A 375 2.65 -1.12 7.60
N GLU A 376 2.77 -0.97 6.28
CA GLU A 376 1.77 -0.29 5.44
C GLU A 376 0.86 -1.25 4.69
N PHE A 377 -0.44 -1.21 4.99
CA PHE A 377 -1.47 -1.96 4.27
C PHE A 377 -2.09 -1.10 3.17
N TYR A 378 -2.09 -1.60 1.94
CA TYR A 378 -2.66 -0.94 0.77
C TYR A 378 -4.03 -1.52 0.41
N TYR A 379 -4.97 -0.66 0.05
CA TYR A 379 -6.29 -1.09 -0.43
C TYR A 379 -6.23 -1.65 -1.86
N TYR A 380 -6.71 -2.87 -2.03
CA TYR A 380 -7.02 -3.49 -3.31
C TYR A 380 -8.55 -3.53 -3.48
N ARG A 381 -9.07 -2.85 -4.51
CA ARG A 381 -10.50 -2.89 -4.83
C ARG A 381 -10.82 -4.24 -5.46
N SER A 382 -11.87 -4.89 -4.97
CA SER A 382 -12.45 -6.08 -5.58
C SER A 382 -13.97 -6.04 -5.47
N TRP A 383 -14.64 -6.44 -6.55
CA TRP A 383 -16.10 -6.53 -6.62
C TRP A 383 -16.63 -7.94 -6.26
N ASN A 384 -15.72 -8.86 -5.90
CA ASN A 384 -16.00 -10.29 -5.76
C ASN A 384 -15.57 -10.82 -4.37
N LEU A 385 -16.11 -10.24 -3.30
CA LEU A 385 -15.83 -10.60 -1.90
C LEU A 385 -17.12 -10.90 -1.13
#